data_AF-A0A7J9R2L5-F1
#
_entry.id   AF-A0A7J9R2L5-F1
#
_cell.length_a   1.000
_cell.length_b   1.000
_cell.length_c   1.000
_cell.angle_alpha   90.00
_cell.angle_beta   90.00
_cell.angle_gamma   90.00
#
_symmetry.space_group_name_H-M   'P 1'
#
loop_
_entity.id
_entity.type
_entity.pdbx_description
1 polymer ?
#
loop_
_entity_poly.entity_id
_entity_poly.type
_entity_poly.pdbx_seq_one_letter_code
_entity_poly.pdbx_strand_id
1 'polypeptide(L)' 'MARLRCSDYGFECDFVSEGEVEAVIKEFGKHTDEEHGIEYSEEALMQFILRQKY' A
#
# COMPACT_ATOMS: atom_id res chain seq x y z
N MET A 1 -10.63 -8.34 3.46
CA MET A 1 -9.80 -7.96 2.31
C MET A 1 -9.31 -6.54 2.52
N ALA A 2 -8.05 -6.28 2.21
CA ALA A 2 -7.43 -4.96 2.23
C ALA A 2 -7.25 -4.48 0.79
N ARG A 3 -7.21 -3.17 0.60
CA ARG A 3 -6.97 -2.53 -0.70
C ARG A 3 -6.11 -1.30 -0.47
N LEU A 4 -5.03 -1.15 -1.22
CA LEU A 4 -4.21 0.06 -1.26
C LEU A 4 -4.03 0.49 -2.71
N ARG A 5 -4.10 1.80 -2.95
CA ARG A 5 -3.91 2.42 -4.27
C ARG A 5 -2.99 3.61 -4.11
N CYS A 6 -1.98 3.71 -4.98
CA CYS A 6 -1.01 4.81 -4.91
C CYS A 6 -1.69 6.18 -5.08
N SER A 7 -2.66 6.29 -5.98
CA SER A 7 -3.44 7.51 -6.19
C SER A 7 -4.24 7.99 -4.96
N ASP A 8 -4.64 7.10 -4.05
CA ASP A 8 -5.29 7.49 -2.79
C ASP A 8 -4.34 8.22 -1.82
N TYR A 9 -3.03 8.09 -2.03
CA TYR A 9 -1.98 8.71 -1.22
C TYR A 9 -1.25 9.84 -1.97
N GLY A 10 -1.81 10.32 -3.09
CA GLY A 10 -1.29 11.48 -3.83
C GLY A 10 -0.16 11.15 -4.81
N PHE A 11 0.08 9.87 -5.10
CA PHE A 11 1.01 9.47 -6.15
C PHE A 11 0.33 9.50 -7.52
N GLU A 12 1.03 9.98 -8.55
CA GLU A 12 0.60 9.88 -9.96
C GLU A 12 0.82 8.46 -10.50
N CYS A 13 0.22 7.48 -9.83
CA CYS A 13 0.34 6.06 -10.12
C CYS A 13 -1.00 5.33 -9.96
N ASP A 14 -1.37 4.54 -10.96
CA ASP A 14 -2.61 3.76 -11.04
C ASP A 14 -2.49 2.36 -10.41
N PHE A 15 -1.36 2.05 -9.76
CA PHE A 15 -1.18 0.76 -9.10
C PHE A 15 -2.18 0.56 -7.96
N VAL A 16 -2.77 -0.63 -7.92
CA VAL A 16 -3.71 -1.08 -6.90
C VAL A 16 -3.32 -2.48 -6.47
N SER A 17 -3.14 -2.67 -5.16
CA SER A 17 -3.02 -3.99 -4.55
C SER A 17 -4.26 -4.28 -3.71
N GLU A 18 -4.89 -5.43 -3.92
CA GLU A 18 -6.12 -5.85 -3.25
C GLU A 18 -6.05 -7.34 -2.91
N GLY A 19 -6.40 -7.71 -1.68
CA GLY A 19 -6.37 -9.11 -1.25
C GLY A 19 -6.27 -9.28 0.26
N GLU A 20 -5.47 -10.26 0.68
CA GLU A 20 -5.12 -10.46 2.08
C GLU A 20 -4.15 -9.37 2.56
N VAL A 21 -4.23 -9.02 3.85
CA VAL A 21 -3.45 -7.91 4.43
C VAL A 21 -1.96 -8.10 4.18
N GLU A 22 -1.43 -9.30 4.44
CA GLU A 22 -0.01 -9.61 4.23
C GLU A 22 0.42 -9.52 2.77
N ALA A 23 -0.43 -9.97 1.84
CA ALA A 23 -0.16 -9.88 0.41
C ALA A 23 -0.12 -8.42 -0.04
N VAL A 24 -1.10 -7.62 0.39
CA VAL A 24 -1.20 -6.20 0.06
C VAL A 24 -0.03 -5.41 0.62
N ILE A 25 0.38 -5.66 1.86
CA ILE A 25 1.56 -5.02 2.47
C ILE A 25 2.82 -5.33 1.67
N LYS A 26 3.06 -6.59 1.29
CA LYS A 26 4.24 -6.98 0.53
C LYS A 26 4.26 -6.40 -0.88
N GLU A 27 3.16 -6.52 -1.61
CA GLU A 27 3.07 -6.01 -2.98
C GLU A 27 3.15 -4.49 -3.01
N PHE A 28 2.38 -3.79 -2.16
CA PHE A 28 2.36 -2.34 -2.13
C PHE A 28 3.69 -1.76 -1.65
N GLY A 29 4.28 -2.33 -0.61
CA GLY A 29 5.59 -1.88 -0.10
C GLY A 29 6.71 -2.06 -1.12
N LYS A 30 6.73 -3.21 -1.83
CA LYS A 30 7.68 -3.44 -2.92
C LYS A 30 7.47 -2.46 -4.07
N HIS A 31 6.21 -2.22 -4.47
CA HIS A 31 5.90 -1.28 -5.53
C HIS A 31 6.33 0.16 -5.17
N THR A 32 6.06 0.63 -3.95
CA THR A 32 6.46 1.98 -3.53
C THR A 32 7.98 2.12 -3.44
N ASP A 33 8.71 1.06 -3.06
CA ASP A 33 10.17 1.05 -3.06
C ASP A 33 10.72 1.15 -4.50
N GLU A 34 10.27 0.27 -5.40
CA GLU A 34 10.80 0.19 -6.76
C GLU A 34 10.35 1.38 -7.66
N GLU A 35 9.07 1.77 -7.60
CA GLU A 35 8.49 2.74 -8.53
C GLU A 35 8.45 4.16 -7.96
N HIS A 36 8.42 4.31 -6.63
CA HIS A 36 8.38 5.62 -5.97
C HIS A 36 9.67 5.93 -5.19
N GLY A 37 10.57 4.96 -4.99
CA GLY A 37 11.76 5.13 -4.16
C GLY A 37 11.42 5.33 -2.67
N ILE A 38 10.25 4.86 -2.23
CA ILE A 38 9.73 5.03 -0.88
C ILE A 38 9.58 3.67 -0.22
N GLU A 39 10.45 3.42 0.75
CA GLU A 39 10.36 2.25 1.60
C GLU A 39 9.37 2.50 2.76
N TYR A 40 8.24 1.80 2.73
CA TYR A 40 7.33 1.75 3.86
C TYR A 40 7.57 0.49 4.68
N SER A 41 7.69 0.65 6.00
CA SER A 41 7.69 -0.50 6.90
C SER A 41 6.33 -1.19 6.91
N GLU A 42 6.31 -2.51 7.17
CA GLU A 42 5.07 -3.30 7.24
C GLU A 42 4.07 -2.72 8.25
N GLU A 43 4.56 -2.21 9.38
CA GLU A 43 3.74 -1.54 10.40
C GLU A 43 3.05 -0.30 9.86
N ALA A 44 3.73 0.52 9.05
CA ALA A 44 3.16 1.71 8.45
C ALA A 44 2.05 1.32 7.47
N LEU A 45 2.30 0.37 6.57
CA LEU A 45 1.28 -0.12 5.63
C LEU A 45 0.08 -0.76 6.35
N MET A 46 0.31 -1.43 7.48
CA MET A 46 -0.77 -1.94 8.31
C MET A 46 -1.64 -0.82 8.89
N GLN A 47 -1.04 0.29 9.35
CA GLN A 47 -1.80 1.46 9.80
C GLN A 47 -2.62 2.09 8.67
N PHE A 48 -2.11 2.10 7.44
CA PHE A 48 -2.81 2.64 6.28
C PHE A 48 -4.08 1.81 5.98
N ILE A 49 -3.96 0.48 6.04
CA ILE A 49 -5.08 -0.44 5.86
C ILE A 49 -6.11 -0.30 7.00
N LEU A 50 -5.66 -0.13 8.24
CA LEU A 50 -6.55 0.07 9.39
C LEU A 50 -7.35 1.37 9.26
N ARG A 51 -6.72 2.47 8.79
CA ARG A 51 -7.40 3.76 8.59
C ARG A 51 -8.46 3.74 7.48
N GLN A 52 -8.35 2.87 6.48
CA GLN A 52 -9.39 2.74 5.46
C GLN A 52 -10.65 1.99 5.93
N LYS A 53 -10.57 1.27 7.07
CA LYS A 53 -11.70 0.49 7.60
C LYS A 53 -12.62 1.27 8.56
N TYR A 54 -12.24 2.48 8.96
CA TYR A 54 -12.97 3.34 9.89
C TYR A 54 -13.26 4.69 9.26
#